data_AF-A0A7C1IKM1-F1
#
_entry.id   AF-A0A7C1IKM1-F1
#
_cell.length_a   1.000
_cell.length_b   1.000
_cell.length_c   1.000
_cell.angle_alpha   90.00
_cell.angle_beta   90.00
_cell.angle_gamma   90.00
#
_symmetry.space_group_name_H-M   'P 1'
#
loop_
_entity.id
_entity.type
_entity.pdbx_description
1 polymer ?
#
loop_
_entity_poly.entity_id
_entity_poly.type
_entity_poly.pdbx_seq_one_letter_code
_entity_poly.pdbx_strand_id
1 'polypeptide(L)' 'MVFSSIVMAGLATLLLLVSLTSYLRLRSLKMLFLVAAFSVFVLKGALLLAERAEQSTGLIVLDLFIIVFLYLTVAKR' A
#
# COMPACT_ATOMS: atom_id res chain seq x y z
N MET A 1 -13.04 -2.77 -15.39
CA MET A 1 -12.04 -3.32 -14.45
C MET A 1 -10.69 -2.62 -14.61
N VAL A 2 -10.10 -2.61 -15.81
CA VAL A 2 -8.77 -2.02 -16.07
C VAL A 2 -8.62 -0.56 -15.61
N PHE A 3 -9.57 0.33 -15.90
CA PHE A 3 -9.51 1.74 -15.46
C PHE A 3 -9.40 1.89 -13.94
N SER A 4 -10.19 1.13 -13.18
CA SER A 4 -10.16 1.17 -11.71
C SER A 4 -8.82 0.66 -11.17
N SER A 5 -8.25 -0.40 -11.77
CA SER A 5 -6.93 -0.91 -11.39
C SER A 5 -5.83 0.12 -11.65
N ILE A 6 -5.88 0.83 -12.77
CA ILE A 6 -4.92 1.90 -13.11
C ILE A 6 -5.00 3.04 -12.10
N VAL A 7 -6.22 3.52 -11.81
CA VAL A 7 -6.42 4.61 -10.83
C VAL A 7 -5.94 4.17 -9.44
N MET A 8 -6.24 2.94 -9.02
CA MET A 8 -5.81 2.42 -7.73
C MET A 8 -4.29 2.32 -7.64
N ALA A 9 -3.62 1.82 -8.67
CA ALA A 9 -2.15 1.75 -8.73
C ALA A 9 -1.50 3.15 -8.75
N GLY A 10 -2.09 4.10 -9.49
CA GLY A 10 -1.62 5.49 -9.51
C GLY A 10 -1.74 6.18 -8.14
N LEU A 11 -2.87 6.00 -7.45
CA LEU A 11 -3.05 6.53 -6.10
C LEU A 11 -2.11 5.85 -5.10
N ALA A 12 -1.94 4.52 -5.19
CA ALA A 12 -1.03 3.77 -4.34
C ALA A 12 0.42 4.27 -4.46
N THR A 13 0.88 4.52 -5.68
CA THR A 13 2.24 5.00 -5.95
C THR A 13 2.45 6.42 -5.45
N LEU A 14 1.46 7.31 -5.63
CA LEU A 14 1.49 8.66 -5.06
C LEU A 14 1.57 8.63 -3.53
N LEU A 15 0.74 7.81 -2.89
CA LEU A 15 0.75 7.65 -1.43
C LEU A 15 2.08 7.10 -0.92
N LEU A 16 2.67 6.14 -1.64
CA LEU A 16 3.99 5.60 -1.33
C LEU A 16 5.07 6.69 -1.44
N LEU A 17 5.07 7.48 -2.50
CA LEU A 17 6.06 8.56 -2.71
C LEU A 17 5.96 9.64 -1.62
N VAL A 18 4.75 10.09 -1.31
CA VAL A 18 4.51 11.07 -0.24
C VAL A 18 4.95 10.50 1.11
N SER A 19 4.64 9.23 1.39
CA SER A 19 5.03 8.61 2.66
C SER A 19 6.53 8.37 2.76
N LEU A 20 7.19 8.02 1.64
CA LEU A 20 8.63 7.83 1.58
C LEU A 20 9.39 9.15 1.77
N THR A 21 8.97 10.21 1.08
CA THR A 21 9.55 11.55 1.25
C THR A 21 9.34 12.06 2.67
N SER A 22 8.17 11.80 3.26
CA SER A 22 7.87 12.14 4.66
C SER A 22 8.70 11.32 5.65
N TYR A 23 8.91 10.02 5.39
CA TYR A 23 9.81 9.17 6.18
C TYR A 23 11.25 9.68 6.15
N LEU A 24 11.76 10.07 4.98
CA LEU A 24 13.11 10.63 4.86
C LEU A 24 13.27 11.94 5.64
N ARG A 25 12.20 12.73 5.77
CA ARG A 25 12.23 14.02 6.48
C ARG A 25 12.06 13.88 8.00
N LEU A 26 11.11 13.06 8.45
CA LEU A 26 10.76 12.92 9.87
C LEU A 26 11.52 11.77 10.56
N ARG A 27 11.99 10.78 9.80
CA ARG A 27 12.68 9.57 10.29
C ARG A 27 11.94 8.82 11.41
N SER A 28 10.61 8.90 11.42
CA SER A 28 9.79 8.27 12.46
C SER A 28 9.46 6.82 12.12
N LEU A 29 9.47 5.95 13.13
CA LEU A 29 9.05 4.55 13.01
C LEU A 29 7.62 4.41 12.47
N LYS A 30 6.74 5.38 12.76
CA LYS A 30 5.36 5.41 12.26
C LYS A 30 5.31 5.55 10.74
N MET A 31 6.11 6.46 10.19
CA MET A 31 6.20 6.65 8.74
C MET A 31 6.78 5.42 8.03
N LEU A 32 7.61 4.64 8.71
CA LEU A 32 8.14 3.37 8.20
C LEU A 32 7.03 2.34 7.97
N PHE A 33 6.10 2.19 8.92
CA PHE A 33 4.92 1.32 8.76
C PHE A 33 3.98 1.81 7.66
N LEU A 34 3.89 3.12 7.48
CA LEU A 34 3.08 3.77 6.45
C LEU A 34 3.65 3.49 5.04
N VAL A 35 4.98 3.59 4.89
CA VAL A 35 5.70 3.19 3.68
C VAL A 35 5.53 1.68 3.40
N ALA A 36 5.59 0.84 4.43
CA ALA A 36 5.36 -0.60 4.29
C ALA A 36 3.92 -0.93 3.87
N ALA A 37 2.91 -0.25 4.43
CA ALA A 37 1.52 -0.43 4.04
C ALA A 37 1.31 -0.05 2.56
N PHE A 38 1.82 1.10 2.14
CA PHE A 38 1.66 1.56 0.77
C PHE A 38 2.52 0.81 -0.24
N SER A 39 3.65 0.23 0.15
CA SER A 39 4.43 -0.63 -0.76
C SER A 39 3.67 -1.92 -1.07
N VAL A 40 3.02 -2.53 -0.07
CA VAL A 40 2.12 -3.69 -0.26
C VAL A 40 0.92 -3.30 -1.13
N PHE A 41 0.37 -2.10 -0.94
CA PHE A 41 -0.73 -1.59 -1.76
C PHE A 41 -0.33 -1.34 -3.22
N VAL A 42 0.88 -0.84 -3.49
CA VAL A 42 1.44 -0.70 -4.84
C VAL A 42 1.65 -2.07 -5.48
N LEU A 43 2.20 -3.04 -4.75
CA LEU A 43 2.35 -4.42 -5.23
C LEU A 43 0.99 -5.03 -5.63
N LYS A 44 -0.05 -4.82 -4.82
CA LYS A 44 -1.42 -5.23 -5.17
C LYS A 44 -1.89 -4.58 -6.48
N GLY A 45 -1.71 -3.28 -6.61
CA GLY A 45 -2.07 -2.53 -7.82
C GLY A 45 -1.34 -3.05 -9.07
N ALA A 46 -0.05 -3.34 -8.95
CA ALA A 46 0.75 -3.93 -10.03
C ALA A 46 0.28 -5.35 -10.41
N LEU A 47 -0.06 -6.18 -9.42
CA LEU A 47 -0.59 -7.53 -9.66
C LEU A 47 -1.96 -7.51 -10.35
N LEU A 48 -2.83 -6.56 -9.96
CA LEU A 48 -4.13 -6.34 -10.60
C LEU A 48 -3.99 -5.81 -12.03
N LEU A 49 -2.97 -4.99 -12.31
CA LEU A 49 -2.68 -4.48 -13.65
C LEU A 49 -2.10 -5.53 -14.59
N ALA A 50 -1.30 -6.46 -14.07
CA ALA A 50 -0.70 -7.53 -14.85
C ALA A 50 -1.71 -8.63 -15.26
N GLU A 51 -3.00 -8.47 -14.95
CA GLU A 51 -4.09 -9.46 -15.10
C GLU A 51 -3.75 -10.85 -14.53
N ARG A 52 -2.66 -10.95 -13.76
CA ARG A 52 -2.11 -12.16 -13.15
C ARG A 52 -2.86 -12.57 -11.88
N ALA A 53 -3.78 -11.73 -11.42
CA ALA A 53 -4.58 -11.98 -10.25
C ALA A 53 -6.04 -11.67 -10.57
N GLU A 54 -6.78 -12.68 -11.03
CA GLU A 54 -8.22 -12.72 -10.75
C GLU A 54 -8.41 -12.52 -9.24
N GLN A 55 -9.51 -11.85 -8.87
CA GLN A 55 -9.87 -11.44 -7.52
C GLN A 55 -9.93 -12.64 -6.55
N SER A 56 -8.76 -13.10 -6.13
CA SER A 56 -8.51 -14.35 -5.43
C SER A 56 -8.22 -14.09 -3.96
N THR A 57 -8.32 -15.13 -3.14
CA THR A 57 -8.07 -15.10 -1.69
C THR A 57 -6.74 -14.45 -1.32
N GLY A 58 -5.73 -14.53 -2.20
CA GLY A 58 -4.42 -13.88 -2.00
C GLY A 58 -4.46 -12.35 -1.96
N LEU A 59 -5.34 -11.71 -2.73
CA LEU A 59 -5.51 -10.26 -2.73
C LEU A 59 -6.15 -9.76 -1.43
N ILE A 60 -7.04 -10.58 -0.84
CA ILE A 60 -7.72 -10.30 0.43
C ILE A 60 -6.71 -10.36 1.59
N VAL A 61 -5.81 -11.35 1.56
CA VAL A 61 -4.73 -11.45 2.56
C VAL A 61 -3.82 -10.21 2.50
N LEU A 62 -3.52 -9.71 1.29
CA LEU A 62 -2.76 -8.47 1.13
C LEU A 62 -3.46 -7.26 1.78
N ASP A 63 -4.78 -7.15 1.62
CA ASP A 63 -5.56 -6.09 2.27
C ASP A 63 -5.50 -6.19 3.80
N LEU A 64 -5.53 -7.41 4.35
CA LEU A 64 -5.37 -7.62 5.79
C LEU A 64 -4.00 -7.14 6.28
N PHE A 65 -2.93 -7.41 5.54
CA PHE A 65 -1.59 -6.90 5.87
C PHE A 65 -1.53 -5.37 5.86
N ILE A 66 -2.13 -4.73 4.85
CA ILE A 66 -2.21 -3.27 4.76
C ILE A 66 -2.92 -2.70 5.99
N ILE A 67 -4.06 -3.27 6.37
CA ILE A 67 -4.81 -2.83 7.55
C ILE A 67 -4.00 -3.01 8.84
N VAL A 68 -3.28 -4.12 8.99
CA VAL A 68 -2.41 -4.36 10.15
C VAL A 68 -1.28 -3.32 10.23
N PHE A 69 -0.63 -3.01 9.12
CA PHE A 69 0.42 -1.98 9.10
C PHE A 69 -0.11 -0.57 9.41
N LEU A 70 -1.27 -0.23 8.85
CA LEU A 70 -1.95 1.04 9.17
C LEU A 70 -2.37 1.10 10.64
N TYR A 71 -2.89 0.00 11.19
CA TYR A 71 -3.24 -0.07 12.59
C TYR A 71 -2.03 0.11 13.51
N LEU A 72 -0.90 -0.56 13.23
CA LEU A 72 0.34 -0.41 13.98
C LEU A 72 0.88 1.02 13.94
N THR A 73 0.68 1.73 12.83
CA THR A 73 1.04 3.15 12.68
C THR A 73 0.29 4.02 13.70
N VAL A 74 -1.00 3.74 13.93
CA VAL A 74 -1.86 4.49 14.84
C VAL A 74 -1.68 4.04 16.29
N ALA A 75 -1.59 2.73 16.53
CA ALA A 75 -1.51 2.14 17.87
C ALA A 75 -0.18 2.46 18.58
N LYS A 76 0.94 2.57 17.85
CA LYS A 76 2.18 3.14 18.39
C LYS A 76 2.04 4.66 18.48
N ARG A 77 1.35 5.16 19.51
CA ARG A 77 1.27 6.61 19.80
C ARG A 77 2.57 7.13 20.41
#